data_AF-A0A6D2JR50-F1
#
_entry.id   AF-A0A6D2JR50-F1
#
_cell.length_a   1.000
_cell.length_b   1.000
_cell.length_c   1.000
_cell.angle_alpha   90.00
_cell.angle_beta   90.00
_cell.angle_gamma   90.00
#
_symmetry.space_group_name_H-M   'P 1'
#
loop_
_entity.id
_entity.type
_entity.pdbx_description
1 polymer ?
#
loop_
_entity_poly.entity_id
_entity_poly.type
_entity_poly.pdbx_seq_one_letter_code
_entity_poly.pdbx_strand_id
1 'polypeptide(L)'
;MEHNSSDDEEDHQHLIPQNDTRNRHREDPLSSATTTTGGTPRSTFQIDDILSRRKVPLNKRYLLAAVSLTIAIGLIFLFTDPRELFSANLSSFKSYPLSNRVKESELRALYLLRQQHLALLSLWNGTLVNPSLNQSDLGSSVLFEDVKSAVSKQISLNKEIQEVLLSPHRTRNYSGGNETDSDSGHYTSGYDRCRKVDQKLSDRRTIEWNPRPDKFLFAICLSGQMSNHLICLEKHMFFAALLDRVLVIPSSKFDYQYDKVIDIDRINTCLGRNVVVSFDQFKEKTNAKKKKLPPRIDRFICYFSLPQLCYVDDEHVKKLRGLGISIDAKLESPWSEDIKKPSKRSSEEVKRSFNSDDEVIAVGDVFYADMEQDLVLQPGGPINHKCKMLIEPSKLILLTAQRFIQTFLGKDFIALHFRRHGFLKFCNAKSPSCFYPIPQAAECIARVVERSNAPVIYLSTDAAESETGLLQSLVVVDGKIVPLVKRPQRNSAEKWDALLYRHGIEDDSQVDAMLDKTICAMSSVFIGASGSTFTEDILRLRKDWGTSSMCDEYLCGGEEPNFIAEDE
;
A
#
# COMPACT_ATOMS: atom_id res chain seq x y z
N MET A 1 34.04 -12.93 -12.81
CA MET A 1 34.24 -13.17 -11.37
C MET A 1 32.91 -13.60 -10.82
N GLU A 2 32.88 -14.83 -10.29
CA GLU A 2 31.69 -15.46 -9.70
C GLU A 2 31.42 -14.80 -8.35
N HIS A 3 30.26 -14.16 -8.20
CA HIS A 3 29.80 -13.64 -6.92
C HIS A 3 28.59 -14.44 -6.46
N ASN A 4 28.79 -15.20 -5.38
CA ASN A 4 27.73 -15.78 -4.57
C ASN A 4 26.96 -14.64 -3.90
N SER A 5 25.73 -14.36 -4.35
CA SER A 5 24.74 -13.65 -3.52
C SER A 5 23.94 -14.72 -2.77
N SER A 6 24.34 -14.94 -1.52
CA SER A 6 23.73 -15.86 -0.56
C SER A 6 23.51 -15.12 0.77
N ASP A 7 23.05 -13.87 0.69
CA ASP A 7 22.80 -12.99 1.84
C ASP A 7 21.34 -12.52 1.94
N ASP A 8 20.44 -13.02 1.09
CA ASP A 8 19.01 -12.68 1.16
C ASP A 8 18.31 -13.28 2.40
N GLU A 9 18.99 -14.15 3.16
CA GLU A 9 18.43 -14.88 4.31
C GLU A 9 18.50 -14.11 5.64
N GLU A 10 19.39 -13.12 5.81
CA GLU A 10 19.52 -12.39 7.09
C GLU A 10 18.49 -11.25 7.25
N ASP A 11 17.88 -10.77 6.17
CA ASP A 11 16.90 -9.66 6.19
C ASP A 11 15.44 -10.10 6.45
N HIS A 12 15.22 -11.39 6.76
CA HIS A 12 13.89 -11.96 7.01
C HIS A 12 13.41 -11.87 8.47
N GLN A 13 14.26 -11.44 9.40
CA GLN A 13 13.88 -11.26 10.80
C GLN A 13 14.21 -9.84 11.25
N HIS A 14 13.22 -9.18 11.88
CA HIS A 14 13.27 -7.84 12.50
C HIS A 14 12.74 -6.67 11.67
N LEU A 15 11.42 -6.65 11.45
CA LEU A 15 10.66 -5.41 11.28
C LEU A 15 9.70 -5.26 12.47
N ILE A 16 10.14 -4.75 13.63
CA ILE A 16 9.42 -4.01 14.71
C ILE A 16 10.47 -3.68 15.81
N PRO A 17 10.49 -2.48 16.43
CA PRO A 17 11.53 -2.06 17.37
C PRO A 17 11.57 -2.93 18.63
N GLN A 18 12.75 -3.46 18.96
CA GLN A 18 13.01 -4.04 20.27
C GLN A 18 13.05 -2.91 21.30
N ASN A 19 12.06 -2.92 22.18
CA ASN A 19 12.02 -2.07 23.36
C ASN A 19 13.08 -2.56 24.35
N ASP A 20 14.11 -1.74 24.59
CA ASP A 20 15.16 -1.97 25.57
C ASP A 20 14.56 -2.20 26.97
N THR A 21 14.47 -3.47 27.38
CA THR A 21 14.25 -3.84 28.79
C THR A 21 15.48 -4.56 29.30
N ARG A 22 16.39 -3.76 29.85
CA ARG A 22 17.59 -4.16 30.57
C ARG A 22 17.22 -5.03 31.79
N ASN A 23 17.25 -6.35 31.64
CA ASN A 23 17.20 -7.27 32.78
C ASN A 23 18.61 -7.51 33.34
N ARG A 24 18.84 -7.00 34.56
CA ARG A 24 19.95 -7.43 35.42
C ARG A 24 19.64 -8.81 35.96
N HIS A 25 20.46 -9.80 35.59
CA HIS A 25 20.57 -11.06 36.31
C HIS A 25 21.07 -10.82 37.73
N ARG A 26 20.41 -11.44 38.72
CA ARG A 26 21.00 -11.76 40.02
C ARG A 26 20.56 -13.17 40.40
N GLU A 27 21.56 -13.96 40.77
CA GLU A 27 21.53 -15.40 41.04
C GLU A 27 20.73 -15.77 42.31
N ASP A 28 20.13 -16.97 42.25
CA ASP A 28 19.65 -17.83 43.34
C ASP A 28 20.78 -18.21 44.34
N PRO A 29 20.55 -18.75 45.58
CA PRO A 29 19.71 -19.96 45.78
C PRO A 29 19.09 -20.28 47.19
N LEU A 30 18.20 -21.30 47.13
CA LEU A 30 17.93 -22.44 48.04
C LEU A 30 17.35 -22.33 49.49
N SER A 31 16.29 -23.14 49.68
CA SER A 31 16.04 -24.12 50.76
C SER A 31 15.38 -23.76 52.11
N SER A 32 14.11 -24.19 52.22
CA SER A 32 13.50 -25.14 53.19
C SER A 32 13.66 -24.98 54.72
N ALA A 33 12.50 -25.05 55.41
CA ALA A 33 12.17 -25.91 56.59
C ALA A 33 11.59 -25.20 57.86
N THR A 34 10.25 -25.31 57.98
CA THR A 34 9.41 -25.74 59.14
C THR A 34 9.50 -25.11 60.56
N THR A 35 8.37 -24.46 60.93
CA THR A 35 7.55 -24.53 62.20
C THR A 35 8.22 -24.22 63.56
N THR A 36 7.72 -23.35 64.46
CA THR A 36 6.36 -23.31 65.06
C THR A 36 6.09 -22.01 65.86
N THR A 37 4.83 -21.56 65.83
CA THR A 37 4.01 -20.80 66.83
C THR A 37 4.34 -19.35 67.28
N GLY A 38 3.41 -18.42 66.97
CA GLY A 38 3.00 -17.34 67.88
C GLY A 38 2.72 -15.95 67.25
N GLY A 39 1.56 -15.74 66.63
CA GLY A 39 1.07 -14.39 66.25
C GLY A 39 0.07 -14.36 65.08
N THR A 40 -1.22 -14.48 65.37
CA THR A 40 -2.37 -14.38 64.44
C THR A 40 -2.75 -12.92 64.12
N PRO A 41 -3.66 -12.60 63.16
CA PRO A 41 -4.24 -13.42 62.06
C PRO A 41 -4.53 -12.70 60.71
N ARG A 42 -4.75 -13.53 59.64
CA ARG A 42 -5.79 -13.44 58.54
C ARG A 42 -5.79 -12.23 57.59
N SER A 43 -6.33 -12.24 56.36
CA SER A 43 -6.79 -13.19 55.33
C SER A 43 -7.49 -12.33 54.24
N THR A 44 -7.14 -12.56 52.96
CA THR A 44 -7.98 -12.67 51.74
C THR A 44 -9.28 -11.85 51.54
N PHE A 45 -9.31 -11.10 50.42
CA PHE A 45 -10.42 -10.65 49.53
C PHE A 45 -11.68 -9.97 50.11
N GLN A 46 -11.91 -8.71 49.70
CA GLN A 46 -13.13 -8.17 49.05
C GLN A 46 -12.98 -6.65 48.90
N ILE A 47 -13.18 -6.11 47.69
CA ILE A 47 -13.37 -4.66 47.48
C ILE A 47 -14.82 -4.48 47.05
N ASP A 48 -15.64 -4.05 48.00
CA ASP A 48 -16.86 -3.28 47.76
C ASP A 48 -16.85 -2.04 48.66
N ASP A 49 -17.17 -0.91 48.04
CA ASP A 49 -17.67 0.36 48.56
C ASP A 49 -17.23 0.87 49.95
N ILE A 50 -16.41 1.95 49.95
CA ILE A 50 -16.55 3.03 50.94
C ILE A 50 -16.50 4.41 50.25
N LEU A 51 -17.70 4.94 50.02
CA LEU A 51 -17.98 6.37 50.11
C LEU A 51 -17.68 6.86 51.54
N SER A 52 -16.75 7.82 51.70
CA SER A 52 -16.68 8.67 52.90
C SER A 52 -16.30 10.11 52.55
N ARG A 53 -17.34 10.85 52.16
CA ARG A 53 -17.65 12.25 52.55
C ARG A 53 -16.58 13.01 53.34
N ARG A 54 -15.85 13.91 52.67
CA ARG A 54 -15.43 15.19 53.24
C ARG A 54 -16.57 16.20 53.08
N LYS A 55 -17.15 16.68 54.17
CA LYS A 55 -18.12 17.79 54.17
C LYS A 55 -17.35 19.10 54.04
N VAL A 56 -17.37 19.69 52.84
CA VAL A 56 -17.06 21.12 52.65
C VAL A 56 -18.36 21.89 52.87
N PRO A 57 -18.41 22.94 53.71
CA PRO A 57 -19.62 23.72 53.87
C PRO A 57 -19.81 24.60 52.62
N LEU A 58 -20.59 24.13 51.65
CA LEU A 58 -21.05 24.99 50.56
C LEU A 58 -22.04 26.00 51.12
N ASN A 59 -21.60 27.26 51.16
CA ASN A 59 -22.43 28.39 51.56
C ASN A 59 -23.60 28.51 50.56
N LYS A 60 -24.85 28.35 51.04
CA LYS A 60 -26.08 28.28 50.22
C LYS A 60 -26.24 29.46 49.25
N ARG A 61 -25.60 30.61 49.54
CA ARG A 61 -25.59 31.79 48.66
C ARG A 61 -24.86 31.56 47.33
N TYR A 62 -23.77 30.77 47.30
CA TYR A 62 -23.04 30.49 46.06
C TYR A 62 -23.75 29.48 45.17
N LEU A 63 -24.45 28.51 45.77
CA LEU A 63 -25.27 27.56 45.01
C LEU A 63 -26.46 28.29 44.35
N LEU A 64 -27.11 29.20 45.07
CA LEU A 64 -28.20 30.02 44.52
C LEU A 64 -27.70 30.96 43.41
N ALA A 65 -26.51 31.55 43.57
CA ALA A 65 -25.91 32.39 42.54
C ALA A 65 -25.53 31.60 41.28
N ALA A 66 -24.96 30.40 41.43
CA ALA A 66 -24.59 29.54 40.30
C ALA A 66 -25.83 29.04 39.53
N VAL A 67 -26.90 28.65 40.24
CA VAL A 67 -28.18 28.25 39.65
C VAL A 67 -28.87 29.45 38.98
N SER A 68 -28.86 30.62 39.63
CA SER A 68 -29.36 31.86 39.04
C SER A 68 -28.61 32.24 37.76
N LEU A 69 -27.29 32.08 37.73
CA LEU A 69 -26.47 32.43 36.57
C LEU A 69 -26.70 31.46 35.40
N THR A 70 -26.83 30.17 35.68
CA THR A 70 -27.14 29.16 34.64
C THR A 70 -28.54 29.33 34.07
N ILE A 71 -29.54 29.66 34.90
CA ILE A 71 -30.88 29.99 34.43
C ILE A 71 -30.87 31.28 33.61
N ALA A 72 -30.14 32.32 34.05
CA ALA A 72 -30.02 33.57 33.30
C ALA A 72 -29.36 33.36 31.91
N ILE A 73 -28.29 32.57 31.84
CA ILE A 73 -27.63 32.23 30.57
C ILE A 73 -28.59 31.42 29.67
N GLY A 74 -29.29 30.44 30.23
CA GLY A 74 -30.29 29.65 29.50
C GLY A 74 -31.42 30.51 28.94
N LEU A 75 -31.92 31.47 29.72
CA LEU A 75 -32.96 32.41 29.27
C LEU A 75 -32.44 33.36 28.17
N ILE A 76 -31.18 33.82 28.24
CA ILE A 76 -30.58 34.61 27.15
C ILE A 76 -30.55 33.79 25.86
N PHE A 77 -30.18 32.52 25.89
CA PHE A 77 -30.18 31.65 24.70
C PHE A 77 -31.59 31.28 24.20
N LEU A 78 -32.61 31.35 25.05
CA LEU A 78 -34.01 31.06 24.68
C LEU A 78 -34.74 32.28 24.11
N PHE A 79 -34.33 33.50 24.50
CA PHE A 79 -34.95 34.76 24.05
C PHE A 79 -34.13 35.54 23.02
N THR A 80 -32.90 35.11 22.70
CA THR A 80 -32.11 35.67 21.60
C THR A 80 -32.02 34.64 20.48
N ASP A 81 -32.52 34.97 19.29
CA ASP A 81 -32.30 34.16 18.10
C ASP A 81 -30.81 34.27 17.72
N PRO A 82 -30.01 33.19 17.77
CA PRO A 82 -28.58 33.25 17.45
C PRO A 82 -28.32 33.66 16.00
N ARG A 83 -29.36 33.73 15.15
CA ARG A 83 -29.26 34.22 13.76
C ARG A 83 -29.13 35.74 13.66
N GLU A 84 -29.61 36.52 14.64
CA GLU A 84 -29.47 38.00 14.59
C GLU A 84 -28.16 38.52 15.21
N LEU A 85 -27.52 37.76 16.11
CA LEU A 85 -26.24 38.15 16.73
C LEU A 85 -24.98 37.83 15.89
N PHE A 86 -25.09 36.98 14.86
CA PHE A 86 -24.02 36.68 13.90
C PHE A 86 -24.21 37.33 12.52
N SER A 87 -25.16 38.26 12.38
CA SER A 87 -25.31 39.11 11.20
C SER A 87 -24.41 40.35 11.31
N ALA A 88 -23.10 40.17 11.51
CA ALA A 88 -22.13 41.23 11.28
C ALA A 88 -21.76 41.24 9.79
N ASN A 89 -22.07 42.35 9.11
CA ASN A 89 -21.72 42.65 7.72
C ASN A 89 -20.24 42.33 7.41
N LEU A 90 -20.00 41.19 6.77
CA LEU A 90 -18.71 40.80 6.19
C LEU A 90 -18.73 40.94 4.65
N SER A 91 -19.47 41.93 4.16
CA SER A 91 -19.64 42.24 2.75
C SER A 91 -18.54 43.13 2.15
N SER A 92 -17.47 43.45 2.88
CA SER A 92 -16.40 44.38 2.43
C SER A 92 -15.06 43.74 2.02
N PHE A 93 -14.93 42.41 1.97
CA PHE A 93 -13.75 41.76 1.35
C PHE A 93 -14.15 40.92 0.14
N LYS A 94 -14.57 41.59 -0.94
CA LYS A 94 -14.49 41.03 -2.29
C LYS A 94 -13.04 41.12 -2.77
N SER A 95 -12.19 40.18 -2.35
CA SER A 95 -11.00 39.85 -3.12
C SER A 95 -11.45 38.94 -4.27
N TYR A 96 -11.58 39.52 -5.47
CA TYR A 96 -11.94 38.77 -6.68
C TYR A 96 -10.91 37.63 -6.89
N PRO A 97 -11.32 36.35 -6.92
CA PRO A 97 -10.42 35.20 -7.13
C PRO A 97 -9.62 35.28 -8.44
N LEU A 98 -10.14 36.03 -9.40
CA LEU A 98 -9.49 36.30 -10.69
C LEU A 98 -8.23 37.18 -10.52
N SER A 99 -8.23 38.12 -9.58
CA SER A 99 -7.13 39.08 -9.40
C SER A 99 -5.86 38.43 -8.87
N ASN A 100 -5.98 37.41 -8.00
CA ASN A 100 -4.83 36.68 -7.49
C ASN A 100 -4.22 35.77 -8.56
N ARG A 101 -5.06 35.09 -9.37
CA ARG A 101 -4.60 34.24 -10.49
C ARG A 101 -3.91 35.03 -11.60
N VAL A 102 -4.44 36.22 -11.92
CA VAL A 102 -3.80 37.13 -12.89
C VAL A 102 -2.44 37.58 -12.36
N LYS A 103 -2.36 38.03 -11.10
CA LYS A 103 -1.11 38.49 -10.49
C LYS A 103 -0.05 37.39 -10.37
N GLU A 104 -0.47 36.17 -10.05
CA GLU A 104 0.41 34.99 -10.00
C GLU A 104 0.92 34.60 -11.39
N SER A 105 0.04 34.62 -12.40
CA SER A 105 0.41 34.36 -13.80
C SER A 105 1.36 35.44 -14.33
N GLU A 106 1.15 36.71 -13.98
CA GLU A 106 2.06 37.82 -14.31
C GLU A 106 3.43 37.64 -13.66
N LEU A 107 3.50 37.23 -12.39
CA LEU A 107 4.76 36.97 -11.69
C LEU A 107 5.52 35.77 -12.28
N ARG A 108 4.80 34.71 -12.63
CA ARG A 108 5.39 33.53 -13.29
C ARG A 108 5.87 33.87 -14.71
N ALA A 109 5.12 34.68 -15.45
CA ALA A 109 5.53 35.19 -16.75
C ALA A 109 6.79 36.08 -16.65
N LEU A 110 6.87 36.95 -15.64
CA LEU A 110 8.06 37.77 -15.37
C LEU A 110 9.29 36.93 -15.01
N TYR A 111 9.11 35.86 -14.24
CA TYR A 111 10.18 34.92 -13.93
C TYR A 111 10.72 34.23 -15.18
N LEU A 112 9.83 33.71 -16.04
CA LEU A 112 10.19 33.07 -17.30
C LEU A 112 10.86 34.08 -18.26
N LEU A 113 10.35 35.31 -18.36
CA LEU A 113 10.99 36.39 -19.13
C LEU A 113 12.40 36.70 -18.63
N ARG A 114 12.63 36.66 -17.31
CA ARG A 114 13.96 36.84 -16.73
C ARG A 114 14.90 35.69 -17.08
N GLN A 115 14.44 34.45 -17.04
CA GLN A 115 15.22 33.29 -17.50
C GLN A 115 15.55 33.41 -18.99
N GLN A 116 14.58 33.85 -19.80
CA GLN A 116 14.79 34.10 -21.23
C GLN A 116 15.88 35.13 -21.46
N HIS A 117 15.80 36.27 -20.78
CA HIS A 117 16.75 37.37 -20.91
C HIS A 117 18.17 36.93 -20.53
N LEU A 118 18.34 36.19 -19.44
CA LEU A 118 19.65 35.67 -19.03
C LEU A 118 20.23 34.67 -20.04
N ALA A 119 19.40 33.80 -20.60
CA ALA A 119 19.82 32.83 -21.60
C ALA A 119 20.06 33.46 -22.99
N LEU A 120 19.36 34.54 -23.36
CA LEU A 120 19.67 35.31 -24.56
C LEU A 120 20.97 36.11 -24.41
N LEU A 121 21.23 36.67 -23.23
CA LEU A 121 22.50 37.35 -22.93
C LEU A 121 23.70 36.40 -22.97
N SER A 122 23.55 35.16 -22.46
CA SER A 122 24.63 34.17 -22.54
C SER A 122 24.91 33.75 -23.99
N LEU A 123 23.89 33.62 -24.83
CA LEU A 123 24.04 33.35 -26.27
C LEU A 123 24.69 34.50 -27.02
N TRP A 124 24.31 35.74 -26.71
CA TRP A 124 24.89 36.95 -27.31
C TRP A 124 26.37 37.14 -26.94
N ASN A 125 26.73 36.92 -25.68
CA ASN A 125 28.13 36.96 -25.24
C ASN A 125 28.96 35.81 -25.82
N GLY A 126 28.37 34.63 -26.01
CA GLY A 126 29.04 33.50 -26.67
C GLY A 126 29.32 33.73 -28.15
N THR A 127 28.54 34.57 -28.84
CA THR A 127 28.71 34.89 -30.28
C THR A 127 29.68 36.04 -30.54
N LEU A 128 29.94 36.92 -29.57
CA LEU A 128 30.83 38.09 -29.72
C LEU A 128 32.29 37.86 -29.30
N VAL A 129 32.61 36.77 -28.60
CA VAL A 129 33.92 36.57 -27.95
C VAL A 129 34.95 35.79 -28.79
N ASN A 130 34.62 35.36 -30.02
CA ASN A 130 35.60 34.67 -30.88
C ASN A 130 35.93 35.42 -32.19
N PRO A 131 36.80 36.46 -32.16
CA PRO A 131 37.49 36.92 -33.36
C PRO A 131 38.97 36.49 -33.33
N SER A 132 39.25 35.20 -33.18
CA SER A 132 40.59 34.66 -33.51
C SER A 132 40.60 33.15 -33.59
N LEU A 133 40.25 32.56 -34.73
CA LEU A 133 40.92 31.34 -35.20
C LEU A 133 40.66 31.08 -36.69
N ASN A 134 41.77 30.96 -37.41
CA ASN A 134 41.86 30.67 -38.83
C ASN A 134 41.22 29.32 -39.21
N GLN A 135 40.53 29.34 -40.35
CA GLN A 135 40.26 28.23 -41.29
C GLN A 135 40.27 26.78 -40.73
N SER A 136 39.08 26.23 -40.53
CA SER A 136 38.71 24.91 -41.07
C SER A 136 37.19 24.82 -41.22
N ASP A 137 36.72 24.43 -42.40
CA ASP A 137 35.31 24.41 -42.84
C ASP A 137 34.42 23.37 -42.12
N LEU A 138 34.87 22.80 -40.99
CA LEU A 138 34.15 21.79 -40.20
C LEU A 138 33.57 22.34 -38.89
N GLY A 139 33.96 23.55 -38.47
CA GLY A 139 33.50 24.17 -37.22
C GLY A 139 32.20 25.00 -37.33
N SER A 140 31.78 25.38 -38.54
CA SER A 140 30.62 26.25 -38.75
C SER A 140 29.27 25.55 -38.56
N SER A 141 29.20 24.23 -38.85
CA SER A 141 27.96 23.45 -38.78
C SER A 141 27.54 23.16 -37.33
N VAL A 142 28.51 22.85 -36.44
CA VAL A 142 28.25 22.56 -35.01
C VAL A 142 27.77 23.82 -34.28
N LEU A 143 28.38 24.97 -34.57
CA LEU A 143 28.00 26.26 -33.99
C LEU A 143 26.61 26.72 -34.46
N PHE A 144 26.22 26.37 -35.69
CA PHE A 144 24.89 26.65 -36.22
C PHE A 144 23.80 25.73 -35.62
N GLU A 145 24.10 24.46 -35.34
CA GLU A 145 23.18 23.56 -34.64
C GLU A 145 22.97 23.95 -33.17
N ASP A 146 24.02 24.37 -32.47
CA ASP A 146 23.93 24.84 -31.08
C ASP A 146 23.09 26.12 -30.96
N VAL A 147 23.28 27.07 -31.89
CA VAL A 147 22.46 28.28 -31.97
C VAL A 147 21.01 27.93 -32.35
N LYS A 148 20.78 27.00 -33.27
CA LYS A 148 19.43 26.55 -33.65
C LYS A 148 18.70 25.87 -32.48
N SER A 149 19.39 25.02 -31.73
CA SER A 149 18.88 24.36 -30.53
C SER A 149 18.55 25.38 -29.44
N ALA A 150 19.44 26.35 -29.21
CA ALA A 150 19.23 27.41 -28.23
C ALA A 150 18.09 28.36 -28.60
N VAL A 151 17.95 28.73 -29.88
CA VAL A 151 16.82 29.51 -30.40
C VAL A 151 15.51 28.72 -30.29
N SER A 152 15.51 27.43 -30.59
CA SER A 152 14.34 26.55 -30.41
C SER A 152 13.89 26.50 -28.94
N LYS A 153 14.84 26.41 -28.00
CA LYS A 153 14.59 26.48 -26.56
C LYS A 153 13.94 27.82 -26.16
N GLN A 154 14.36 28.94 -26.77
CA GLN A 154 13.73 30.24 -26.52
C GLN A 154 12.37 30.43 -27.17
N ILE A 155 12.12 29.79 -28.31
CA ILE A 155 10.79 29.75 -28.92
C ILE A 155 9.83 28.95 -28.03
N SER A 156 10.29 27.82 -27.47
CA SER A 156 9.52 27.02 -26.50
C SER A 156 9.21 27.82 -25.24
N LEU A 157 10.18 28.57 -24.71
CA LEU A 157 9.98 29.40 -23.52
C LEU A 157 9.02 30.57 -23.77
N ASN A 158 9.07 31.19 -24.96
CA ASN A 158 8.07 32.18 -25.39
C ASN A 158 6.64 31.63 -25.41
N LYS A 159 6.49 30.37 -25.82
CA LYS A 159 5.19 29.68 -25.82
C LYS A 159 4.69 29.46 -24.39
N GLU A 160 5.57 29.09 -23.46
CA GLU A 160 5.22 28.94 -22.05
C GLU A 160 4.82 30.28 -21.41
N ILE A 161 5.54 31.37 -21.70
CA ILE A 161 5.17 32.73 -21.27
C ILE A 161 3.77 33.12 -21.77
N GLN A 162 3.47 32.85 -23.06
CA GLN A 162 2.17 33.13 -23.65
C GLN A 162 1.06 32.29 -22.99
N GLU A 163 1.29 31.01 -22.73
CA GLU A 163 0.32 30.12 -22.10
C GLU A 163 0.03 30.53 -20.65
N VAL A 164 1.07 30.91 -19.90
CA VAL A 164 0.93 31.43 -18.53
C VAL A 164 0.10 32.73 -18.51
N LEU A 165 0.39 33.69 -19.41
CA LEU A 165 -0.35 34.95 -19.50
C LEU A 165 -1.81 34.79 -19.95
N LEU A 166 -2.11 33.79 -20.79
CA LEU A 166 -3.47 33.53 -21.29
C LEU A 166 -4.32 32.65 -20.37
N SER A 167 -3.69 31.93 -19.43
CA SER A 167 -4.35 31.01 -18.50
C SER A 167 -5.49 31.62 -17.66
N PRO A 168 -5.42 32.88 -17.18
CA PRO A 168 -6.50 33.48 -16.38
C PRO A 168 -7.74 33.84 -17.22
N HIS A 169 -7.58 33.93 -18.54
CA HIS A 169 -8.61 34.43 -19.47
C HIS A 169 -9.44 33.32 -20.13
N ARG A 170 -9.09 32.04 -19.94
CA ARG A 170 -9.78 30.89 -20.58
C ARG A 170 -11.07 30.42 -19.88
N THR A 171 -11.41 30.92 -18.68
CA THR A 171 -12.49 30.35 -17.83
C THR A 171 -13.86 31.03 -17.93
N ARG A 172 -14.23 31.59 -19.08
CA ARG A 172 -15.58 32.16 -19.27
C ARG A 172 -16.27 31.59 -20.50
N ASN A 173 -16.78 30.37 -20.38
CA ASN A 173 -17.98 29.86 -21.07
C ASN A 173 -18.31 28.44 -20.60
N TYR A 174 -18.90 28.29 -19.41
CA TYR A 174 -19.70 27.10 -19.09
C TYR A 174 -20.91 27.56 -18.26
N SER A 175 -21.99 27.84 -18.98
CA SER A 175 -23.35 27.92 -18.44
C SER A 175 -24.03 26.60 -18.83
N GLY A 176 -24.80 26.04 -17.90
CA GLY A 176 -25.38 24.68 -17.90
C GLY A 176 -25.88 24.07 -19.22
N GLY A 177 -25.77 22.75 -19.30
CA GLY A 177 -26.40 21.91 -20.32
C GLY A 177 -26.02 20.44 -20.16
N ASN A 178 -27.02 19.57 -20.19
CA ASN A 178 -27.01 18.16 -19.81
C ASN A 178 -26.07 17.23 -20.59
N GLU A 179 -25.83 16.08 -19.95
CA GLU A 179 -25.42 14.79 -20.50
C GLU A 179 -25.87 14.56 -21.96
N THR A 180 -24.90 14.31 -22.82
CA THR A 180 -24.93 13.20 -23.78
C THR A 180 -23.50 12.85 -24.16
N ASP A 181 -23.19 11.56 -24.09
CA ASP A 181 -22.02 10.93 -24.70
C ASP A 181 -21.89 11.33 -26.17
N SER A 182 -20.69 11.77 -26.54
CA SER A 182 -20.21 11.61 -27.90
C SER A 182 -18.68 11.59 -27.89
N ASP A 183 -18.19 10.39 -28.16
CA ASP A 183 -16.84 10.07 -28.60
C ASP A 183 -16.46 10.92 -29.83
N SER A 184 -15.44 11.75 -29.69
CA SER A 184 -14.68 12.26 -30.82
C SER A 184 -13.31 12.74 -30.34
N GLY A 185 -12.28 12.00 -30.73
CA GLY A 185 -10.89 12.32 -30.47
C GLY A 185 -10.52 13.73 -30.94
N HIS A 186 -10.06 14.54 -30.00
CA HIS A 186 -9.25 15.70 -30.29
C HIS A 186 -8.14 15.76 -29.24
N TYR A 187 -6.90 15.62 -29.71
CA TYR A 187 -5.69 15.84 -28.92
C TYR A 187 -5.59 17.32 -28.56
N THR A 188 -6.24 17.70 -27.47
CA THR A 188 -5.95 18.95 -26.76
C THR A 188 -5.35 18.57 -25.42
N SER A 189 -4.04 18.81 -25.28
CA SER A 189 -3.29 18.78 -24.02
C SER A 189 -3.92 19.78 -23.06
N GLY A 190 -4.98 19.35 -22.37
CA GLY A 190 -5.46 19.97 -21.15
C GLY A 190 -4.71 19.32 -20.01
N TYR A 191 -4.27 20.10 -19.04
CA TYR A 191 -3.74 19.59 -17.77
C TYR A 191 -4.63 18.45 -17.25
N ASP A 192 -4.17 17.21 -17.43
CA ASP A 192 -4.94 16.01 -17.09
C ASP A 192 -5.00 15.92 -15.57
N ARG A 193 -6.07 16.51 -15.00
CA ARG A 193 -6.47 16.21 -13.63
C ARG A 193 -6.56 14.70 -13.48
N CYS A 194 -6.00 14.16 -12.40
CA CYS A 194 -6.05 12.74 -12.10
C CYS A 194 -7.50 12.23 -12.15
N ARG A 195 -7.79 11.30 -13.07
CA ARG A 195 -9.09 10.63 -13.19
C ARG A 195 -8.92 9.16 -12.84
N LYS A 196 -10.01 8.56 -12.37
CA LYS A 196 -10.09 7.10 -12.21
C LYS A 196 -10.00 6.44 -13.58
N VAL A 197 -9.28 5.33 -13.63
CA VAL A 197 -9.16 4.50 -14.83
C VAL A 197 -10.39 3.59 -14.93
N ASP A 198 -11.06 3.59 -16.08
CA ASP A 198 -12.06 2.58 -16.39
C ASP A 198 -11.36 1.25 -16.70
N GLN A 199 -11.53 0.28 -15.81
CA GLN A 199 -10.88 -1.03 -15.87
C GLN A 199 -11.54 -1.99 -16.85
N LYS A 200 -12.64 -1.60 -17.52
CA LYS A 200 -13.36 -2.42 -18.51
C LYS A 200 -13.60 -3.85 -18.03
N LEU A 201 -14.14 -4.00 -16.81
CA LEU A 201 -14.35 -5.30 -16.17
C LEU A 201 -15.28 -6.24 -16.96
N SER A 202 -16.03 -5.73 -17.94
CA SER A 202 -16.85 -6.52 -18.86
C SER A 202 -16.03 -7.30 -19.91
N ASP A 203 -14.84 -6.82 -20.25
CA ASP A 203 -14.02 -7.35 -21.36
C ASP A 203 -12.98 -8.39 -20.89
N ARG A 204 -13.07 -8.81 -19.62
CA ARG A 204 -12.13 -9.72 -18.98
C ARG A 204 -12.17 -11.10 -19.62
N ARG A 205 -10.99 -11.70 -19.79
CA ARG A 205 -10.87 -13.11 -20.15
C ARG A 205 -10.84 -13.93 -18.87
N THR A 206 -11.87 -14.72 -18.61
CA THR A 206 -12.00 -15.46 -17.35
C THR A 206 -12.16 -16.94 -17.57
N ILE A 207 -11.75 -17.74 -16.59
CA ILE A 207 -12.02 -19.17 -16.52
C ILE A 207 -13.08 -19.46 -15.44
N GLU A 208 -13.87 -20.51 -15.66
CA GLU A 208 -14.78 -21.04 -14.65
C GLU A 208 -14.01 -21.97 -13.71
N TRP A 209 -14.23 -21.82 -12.40
CA TRP A 209 -13.70 -22.77 -11.41
C TRP A 209 -14.78 -23.78 -11.05
N ASN A 210 -14.69 -24.98 -11.64
CA ASN A 210 -15.66 -26.06 -11.47
C ASN A 210 -15.04 -27.28 -10.78
N PRO A 211 -14.68 -27.18 -9.49
CA PRO A 211 -13.87 -28.20 -8.86
C PRO A 211 -14.64 -29.51 -8.62
N ARG A 212 -13.93 -30.63 -8.78
CA ARG A 212 -14.41 -31.95 -8.37
C ARG A 212 -14.47 -32.01 -6.83
N PRO A 213 -15.64 -32.27 -6.20
CA PRO A 213 -15.82 -32.11 -4.74
C PRO A 213 -14.93 -32.99 -3.85
N ASP A 214 -14.36 -34.05 -4.41
CA ASP A 214 -13.49 -35.02 -3.76
C ASP A 214 -12.01 -34.87 -4.16
N LYS A 215 -11.66 -33.87 -4.97
CA LYS A 215 -10.29 -33.62 -5.42
C LYS A 215 -9.80 -32.31 -4.82
N PHE A 216 -8.69 -32.39 -4.10
CA PHE A 216 -8.12 -31.28 -3.35
C PHE A 216 -6.77 -30.87 -3.92
N LEU A 217 -6.49 -29.57 -3.87
CA LEU A 217 -5.18 -28.99 -4.07
C LEU A 217 -4.76 -28.32 -2.76
N PHE A 218 -3.67 -28.79 -2.16
CA PHE A 218 -3.09 -28.23 -0.96
C PHE A 218 -2.11 -27.12 -1.35
N ALA A 219 -2.39 -25.88 -0.94
CA ALA A 219 -1.52 -24.73 -1.22
C ALA A 219 -0.28 -24.73 -0.33
N ILE A 220 0.88 -24.40 -0.92
CA ILE A 220 2.14 -24.23 -0.22
C ILE A 220 2.69 -22.85 -0.58
N CYS A 221 2.70 -21.93 0.38
CA CYS A 221 3.29 -20.61 0.22
C CYS A 221 4.28 -20.38 1.36
N LEU A 222 5.56 -20.28 1.04
CA LEU A 222 6.66 -20.28 2.02
C LEU A 222 7.60 -19.08 1.81
N SER A 223 7.53 -18.41 0.66
CA SER A 223 8.49 -17.39 0.26
C SER A 223 8.09 -15.99 0.71
N GLY A 224 8.91 -15.39 1.57
CA GLY A 224 8.91 -13.97 1.89
C GLY A 224 7.80 -13.50 2.84
N GLN A 225 7.23 -12.32 2.58
CA GLN A 225 6.32 -11.62 3.51
C GLN A 225 4.86 -11.64 3.02
N MET A 226 3.95 -11.05 3.79
CA MET A 226 2.50 -11.02 3.53
C MET A 226 2.09 -10.86 2.05
N SER A 227 2.64 -9.88 1.32
CA SER A 227 2.31 -9.68 -0.10
C SER A 227 2.67 -10.87 -0.98
N ASN A 228 3.81 -11.52 -0.70
CA ASN A 228 4.24 -12.68 -1.46
C ASN A 228 3.33 -13.87 -1.20
N HIS A 229 2.93 -14.09 0.06
CA HIS A 229 1.97 -15.14 0.44
C HIS A 229 0.59 -14.92 -0.19
N LEU A 230 0.08 -13.68 -0.22
CA LEU A 230 -1.19 -13.38 -0.90
C LEU A 230 -1.12 -13.60 -2.41
N ILE A 231 -0.04 -13.16 -3.07
CA ILE A 231 0.18 -13.41 -4.50
C ILE A 231 0.31 -14.92 -4.77
N CYS A 232 1.04 -15.64 -3.92
CA CYS A 232 1.18 -17.08 -4.00
C CYS A 232 -0.19 -17.78 -3.84
N LEU A 233 -1.03 -17.35 -2.90
CA LEU A 233 -2.37 -17.90 -2.70
C LEU A 233 -3.27 -17.63 -3.92
N GLU A 234 -3.23 -16.43 -4.50
CA GLU A 234 -3.97 -16.10 -5.72
C GLU A 234 -3.55 -16.97 -6.91
N LYS A 235 -2.24 -17.21 -7.07
CA LYS A 235 -1.73 -18.15 -8.07
C LYS A 235 -2.22 -19.57 -7.79
N HIS A 236 -2.21 -20.03 -6.54
CA HIS A 236 -2.79 -21.32 -6.17
C HIS A 236 -4.29 -21.44 -6.47
N MET A 237 -5.06 -20.36 -6.28
CA MET A 237 -6.48 -20.32 -6.70
C MET A 237 -6.61 -20.51 -8.20
N PHE A 238 -5.75 -19.87 -9.00
CA PHE A 238 -5.73 -20.05 -10.45
C PHE A 238 -5.33 -21.48 -10.86
N PHE A 239 -4.30 -22.07 -10.23
CA PHE A 239 -3.95 -23.49 -10.45
C PHE A 239 -5.10 -24.42 -10.09
N ALA A 240 -5.74 -24.21 -8.94
CA ALA A 240 -6.87 -25.04 -8.50
C ALA A 240 -8.06 -24.93 -9.44
N ALA A 241 -8.30 -23.74 -10.02
CA ALA A 241 -9.29 -23.53 -11.07
C ALA A 241 -8.93 -24.24 -12.38
N LEU A 242 -7.66 -24.20 -12.82
CA LEU A 242 -7.21 -24.88 -14.03
C LEU A 242 -7.27 -26.42 -13.92
N LEU A 243 -7.10 -26.96 -12.71
CA LEU A 243 -7.02 -28.40 -12.43
C LEU A 243 -8.34 -28.99 -11.91
N ASP A 244 -9.41 -28.20 -11.85
CA ASP A 244 -10.72 -28.57 -11.31
C ASP A 244 -10.63 -29.20 -9.90
N ARG A 245 -9.91 -28.53 -8.99
CA ARG A 245 -9.69 -28.97 -7.61
C ARG A 245 -10.19 -27.95 -6.60
N VAL A 246 -10.68 -28.44 -5.47
CA VAL A 246 -10.98 -27.61 -4.30
C VAL A 246 -9.66 -27.19 -3.66
N LEU A 247 -9.45 -25.88 -3.49
CA LEU A 247 -8.25 -25.37 -2.84
C LEU A 247 -8.37 -25.53 -1.31
N VAL A 248 -7.34 -26.07 -0.69
CA VAL A 248 -7.21 -26.13 0.77
C VAL A 248 -6.35 -24.96 1.23
N ILE A 249 -6.91 -24.07 2.04
CA ILE A 249 -6.14 -23.02 2.71
C ILE A 249 -5.30 -23.67 3.80
N PRO A 250 -3.97 -23.46 3.83
CA PRO A 250 -3.10 -24.10 4.80
C PRO A 250 -3.39 -23.66 6.23
N SER A 251 -2.93 -24.46 7.19
CA SER A 251 -3.03 -24.13 8.61
C SER A 251 -2.08 -22.97 8.96
N SER A 252 -2.50 -22.10 9.89
CA SER A 252 -1.65 -21.06 10.47
C SER A 252 -0.39 -21.56 11.21
N LYS A 253 -0.31 -22.87 11.44
CA LYS A 253 0.88 -23.54 12.00
C LYS A 253 1.93 -23.90 10.95
N PHE A 254 1.57 -23.82 9.67
CA PHE A 254 2.45 -24.11 8.54
C PHE A 254 2.71 -22.87 7.69
N ASP A 255 1.69 -22.05 7.48
CA ASP A 255 1.72 -20.83 6.67
C ASP A 255 1.00 -19.68 7.43
N TYR A 256 0.73 -18.56 6.76
CA TYR A 256 0.03 -17.39 7.26
C TYR A 256 -1.39 -17.72 7.75
N GLN A 257 -1.87 -16.92 8.69
CA GLN A 257 -3.22 -17.03 9.21
C GLN A 257 -4.19 -16.22 8.33
N TYR A 258 -4.48 -16.74 7.14
CA TYR A 258 -5.28 -16.05 6.13
C TYR A 258 -6.68 -15.63 6.64
N ASP A 259 -7.33 -16.41 7.49
CA ASP A 259 -8.64 -16.13 8.07
C ASP A 259 -8.70 -14.84 8.91
N LYS A 260 -7.56 -14.38 9.44
CA LYS A 260 -7.49 -13.08 10.13
C LYS A 260 -7.52 -11.90 9.16
N VAL A 261 -6.91 -12.05 7.99
CA VAL A 261 -6.59 -10.96 7.08
C VAL A 261 -7.50 -10.88 5.86
N ILE A 262 -8.07 -12.00 5.41
CA ILE A 262 -8.97 -12.07 4.26
C ILE A 262 -10.29 -12.76 4.61
N ASP A 263 -11.36 -12.39 3.92
CA ASP A 263 -12.66 -13.05 4.04
C ASP A 263 -12.70 -14.30 3.14
N ILE A 264 -12.29 -15.45 3.68
CA ILE A 264 -12.22 -16.73 2.94
C ILE A 264 -13.63 -17.20 2.54
N ASP A 265 -14.63 -17.04 3.40
CA ASP A 265 -16.01 -17.47 3.14
C ASP A 265 -16.64 -16.68 1.98
N ARG A 266 -16.25 -15.42 1.84
CA ARG A 266 -16.64 -14.60 0.70
C ARG A 266 -16.19 -15.18 -0.63
N ILE A 267 -15.03 -15.84 -0.73
CA ILE A 267 -14.54 -16.44 -1.98
C ILE A 267 -15.58 -17.43 -2.53
N ASN A 268 -16.04 -18.35 -1.69
CA ASN A 268 -17.08 -19.32 -2.04
C ASN A 268 -18.41 -18.62 -2.38
N THR A 269 -18.79 -17.58 -1.62
CA THR A 269 -20.01 -16.80 -1.86
C THR A 269 -19.98 -16.09 -3.22
N CYS A 270 -18.83 -15.54 -3.61
CA CYS A 270 -18.60 -14.85 -4.87
C CYS A 270 -18.65 -15.78 -6.07
N LEU A 271 -18.20 -17.03 -5.90
CA LEU A 271 -18.21 -18.06 -6.93
C LEU A 271 -19.51 -18.89 -6.93
N GLY A 272 -20.34 -18.71 -5.90
CA GLY A 272 -21.63 -19.40 -5.75
C GLY A 272 -21.52 -20.89 -5.47
N ARG A 273 -20.34 -21.38 -5.07
CA ARG A 273 -20.05 -22.80 -4.84
C ARG A 273 -18.84 -22.97 -3.93
N ASN A 274 -18.66 -24.19 -3.41
CA ASN A 274 -17.54 -24.52 -2.51
C ASN A 274 -16.27 -24.83 -3.32
N VAL A 275 -15.44 -23.80 -3.55
CA VAL A 275 -14.15 -23.91 -4.24
C VAL A 275 -12.95 -23.92 -3.29
N VAL A 276 -13.11 -23.35 -2.11
CA VAL A 276 -12.07 -23.21 -1.10
C VAL A 276 -12.58 -23.81 0.21
N VAL A 277 -11.69 -24.50 0.94
CA VAL A 277 -11.96 -25.03 2.28
C VAL A 277 -10.81 -24.70 3.23
N SER A 278 -11.11 -24.55 4.52
CA SER A 278 -10.06 -24.44 5.54
C SER A 278 -9.35 -25.79 5.74
N PHE A 279 -8.16 -25.74 6.32
CA PHE A 279 -7.42 -26.94 6.71
C PHE A 279 -8.24 -27.89 7.59
N ASP A 280 -8.97 -27.36 8.58
CA ASP A 280 -9.78 -28.17 9.49
C ASP A 280 -10.98 -28.82 8.77
N GLN A 281 -11.67 -28.07 7.91
CA GLN A 281 -12.74 -28.61 7.07
C GLN A 281 -12.23 -29.71 6.13
N PHE A 282 -11.02 -29.55 5.59
CA PHE A 282 -10.37 -30.59 4.79
C PHE A 282 -10.14 -31.85 5.62
N LYS A 283 -9.56 -31.73 6.83
CA LYS A 283 -9.35 -32.88 7.72
C LYS A 283 -10.64 -33.59 8.10
N GLU A 284 -11.69 -32.84 8.41
CA GLU A 284 -13.00 -33.41 8.73
C GLU A 284 -13.56 -34.22 7.55
N LYS A 285 -13.52 -33.67 6.34
CA LYS A 285 -13.98 -34.33 5.12
C LYS A 285 -13.19 -35.60 4.80
N THR A 286 -11.86 -35.58 4.94
CA THR A 286 -11.03 -36.77 4.67
C THR A 286 -11.22 -37.84 5.75
N ASN A 287 -11.32 -37.44 7.02
CA ASN A 287 -11.48 -38.36 8.14
C ASN A 287 -12.84 -39.08 8.12
N ALA A 288 -13.90 -38.36 7.73
CA ALA A 288 -15.24 -38.93 7.58
C ALA A 288 -15.28 -40.03 6.51
N LYS A 289 -14.53 -39.87 5.41
CA LYS A 289 -14.45 -40.87 4.34
C LYS A 289 -13.55 -42.05 4.70
N LYS A 290 -12.38 -41.82 5.32
CA LYS A 290 -11.32 -42.82 5.50
C LYS A 290 -11.22 -43.41 6.92
N LYS A 291 -12.32 -43.45 7.67
CA LYS A 291 -12.38 -44.07 9.02
C LYS A 291 -11.27 -43.57 9.97
N LYS A 292 -11.04 -42.26 10.04
CA LYS A 292 -10.02 -41.58 10.88
C LYS A 292 -8.55 -41.83 10.49
N LEU A 293 -8.25 -42.35 9.30
CA LEU A 293 -6.88 -42.30 8.79
C LEU A 293 -6.45 -40.85 8.57
N PRO A 294 -5.18 -40.49 8.86
CA PRO A 294 -4.70 -39.14 8.62
C PRO A 294 -4.84 -38.77 7.14
N PRO A 295 -5.19 -37.51 6.81
CA PRO A 295 -5.14 -37.03 5.44
C PRO A 295 -3.76 -37.27 4.85
N ARG A 296 -3.72 -37.70 3.59
CA ARG A 296 -2.48 -38.00 2.87
C ARG A 296 -2.39 -37.08 1.66
N ILE A 297 -1.20 -36.54 1.41
CA ILE A 297 -0.85 -35.93 0.13
C ILE A 297 -0.35 -37.07 -0.77
N ASP A 298 -1.10 -37.33 -1.85
CA ASP A 298 -0.84 -38.44 -2.77
C ASP A 298 0.31 -38.11 -3.72
N ARG A 299 0.41 -36.85 -4.17
CA ARG A 299 1.51 -36.31 -4.98
C ARG A 299 1.89 -34.90 -4.56
N PHE A 300 3.19 -34.62 -4.60
CA PHE A 300 3.76 -33.30 -4.34
C PHE A 300 4.49 -32.82 -5.58
N ILE A 301 3.88 -31.87 -6.30
CA ILE A 301 4.36 -31.40 -7.61
C ILE A 301 5.01 -30.02 -7.44
N CYS A 302 6.26 -29.89 -7.88
CA CYS A 302 7.04 -28.68 -7.75
C CYS A 302 7.01 -27.88 -9.04
N TYR A 303 6.61 -26.60 -8.95
CA TYR A 303 6.78 -25.69 -10.08
C TYR A 303 8.25 -25.33 -10.29
N PHE A 304 8.97 -25.09 -9.19
CA PHE A 304 10.40 -24.79 -9.19
C PHE A 304 11.22 -26.00 -8.72
N SER A 305 12.31 -26.25 -9.44
CA SER A 305 13.31 -27.24 -9.05
C SER A 305 14.56 -26.61 -8.44
N LEU A 306 14.80 -25.32 -8.68
CA LEU A 306 15.97 -24.57 -8.25
C LEU A 306 15.59 -23.25 -7.53
N PRO A 307 16.40 -22.79 -6.56
CA PRO A 307 17.57 -23.48 -5.99
C PRO A 307 17.19 -24.70 -5.14
N GLN A 308 15.94 -24.74 -4.68
CA GLN A 308 15.39 -25.79 -3.87
C GLN A 308 14.07 -26.29 -4.43
N LEU A 309 13.93 -27.62 -4.48
CA LEU A 309 12.74 -28.28 -4.99
C LEU A 309 11.49 -27.88 -4.19
N CYS A 310 10.46 -27.38 -4.88
CA CYS A 310 9.22 -26.84 -4.30
C CYS A 310 9.39 -25.65 -3.33
N TYR A 311 10.62 -25.15 -3.10
CA TYR A 311 10.96 -24.29 -1.96
C TYR A 311 10.60 -24.92 -0.60
N VAL A 312 10.71 -26.25 -0.51
CA VAL A 312 10.33 -27.03 0.69
C VAL A 312 11.57 -27.77 1.21
N ASP A 313 11.95 -27.50 2.45
CA ASP A 313 13.01 -28.23 3.16
C ASP A 313 12.46 -29.33 4.08
N ASP A 314 13.37 -30.05 4.73
CA ASP A 314 13.04 -31.09 5.70
C ASP A 314 12.26 -30.57 6.93
N GLU A 315 12.45 -29.31 7.31
CA GLU A 315 11.71 -28.69 8.42
C GLU A 315 10.25 -28.46 8.03
N HIS A 316 10.01 -27.94 6.82
CA HIS A 316 8.66 -27.78 6.26
C HIS A 316 7.94 -29.12 6.15
N VAL A 317 8.61 -30.17 5.67
CA VAL A 317 8.04 -31.53 5.62
C VAL A 317 7.72 -32.03 7.03
N LYS A 318 8.60 -31.82 8.01
CA LYS A 318 8.35 -32.18 9.42
C LYS A 318 7.16 -31.41 10.00
N LYS A 319 7.01 -30.11 9.69
CA LYS A 319 5.86 -29.29 10.11
C LYS A 319 4.56 -29.87 9.56
N LEU A 320 4.48 -30.19 8.26
CA LEU A 320 3.29 -30.82 7.67
C LEU A 320 2.94 -32.17 8.32
N ARG A 321 3.95 -33.02 8.56
CA ARG A 321 3.75 -34.29 9.29
C ARG A 321 3.24 -34.05 10.71
N GLY A 322 3.75 -33.02 11.38
CA GLY A 322 3.30 -32.59 12.71
C GLY A 322 1.83 -32.14 12.75
N LEU A 323 1.27 -31.70 11.63
CA LEU A 323 -0.17 -31.40 11.49
C LEU A 323 -1.05 -32.63 11.25
N GLY A 324 -0.43 -33.82 11.23
CA GLY A 324 -1.11 -35.09 10.97
C GLY A 324 -1.38 -35.33 9.49
N ILE A 325 -0.56 -34.76 8.59
CA ILE A 325 -0.60 -35.03 7.16
C ILE A 325 0.46 -36.10 6.84
N SER A 326 0.05 -37.19 6.20
CA SER A 326 0.99 -38.17 5.65
C SER A 326 1.52 -37.67 4.30
N ILE A 327 2.84 -37.64 4.15
CA ILE A 327 3.54 -37.32 2.89
C ILE A 327 4.40 -38.53 2.56
N ASP A 328 3.88 -39.41 1.72
CA ASP A 328 4.66 -40.56 1.23
C ASP A 328 5.12 -40.34 -0.22
N ALA A 329 4.66 -39.25 -0.84
CA ALA A 329 5.03 -38.84 -2.19
C ALA A 329 6.45 -38.29 -2.21
N LYS A 330 7.22 -38.69 -3.23
CA LYS A 330 8.44 -37.96 -3.58
C LYS A 330 8.05 -36.61 -4.15
N LEU A 331 8.87 -35.60 -3.90
CA LEU A 331 8.75 -34.32 -4.58
C LEU A 331 9.12 -34.54 -6.05
N GLU A 332 8.22 -34.16 -6.94
CA GLU A 332 8.35 -34.35 -8.39
C GLU A 332 8.29 -33.00 -9.08
N SER A 333 9.26 -32.70 -9.95
CA SER A 333 9.21 -31.53 -10.81
C SER A 333 8.96 -31.97 -12.25
N PRO A 334 7.90 -31.49 -12.94
CA PRO A 334 7.66 -31.84 -14.34
C PRO A 334 8.68 -31.21 -15.29
N TRP A 335 9.42 -30.20 -14.81
CA TRP A 335 10.45 -29.49 -15.55
C TRP A 335 11.57 -28.98 -14.63
N SER A 336 12.67 -28.50 -15.22
CA SER A 336 13.72 -27.78 -14.50
C SER A 336 13.46 -26.28 -14.61
N GLU A 337 13.15 -25.64 -13.48
CA GLU A 337 12.78 -24.22 -13.41
C GLU A 337 13.47 -23.55 -12.22
N ASP A 338 14.01 -22.35 -12.43
CA ASP A 338 14.76 -21.56 -11.44
C ASP A 338 13.98 -20.29 -11.09
N ILE A 339 13.77 -20.05 -9.79
CA ILE A 339 13.10 -18.84 -9.30
C ILE A 339 13.80 -17.55 -9.74
N LYS A 340 15.12 -17.59 -9.98
CA LYS A 340 15.90 -16.39 -10.39
C LYS A 340 15.62 -16.00 -11.84
N LYS A 341 15.16 -16.95 -12.66
CA LYS A 341 14.88 -16.77 -14.09
C LYS A 341 13.66 -17.60 -14.50
N PRO A 342 12.47 -17.28 -13.96
CA PRO A 342 11.28 -18.05 -14.24
C PRO A 342 10.93 -17.94 -15.72
N SER A 343 10.72 -19.07 -16.37
CA SER A 343 10.26 -19.11 -17.76
C SER A 343 8.75 -18.87 -17.86
N LYS A 344 8.34 -18.22 -18.96
CA LYS A 344 6.92 -18.00 -19.27
C LYS A 344 6.23 -19.32 -19.60
N ARG A 345 5.14 -19.62 -18.89
CA ARG A 345 4.33 -20.84 -19.07
C ARG A 345 2.89 -20.52 -19.44
N SER A 346 2.31 -21.37 -20.29
CA SER A 346 0.90 -21.30 -20.64
C SER A 346 0.02 -22.12 -19.70
N SER A 347 -1.27 -21.78 -19.66
CA SER A 347 -2.26 -22.53 -18.89
C SER A 347 -2.38 -24.00 -19.34
N GLU A 348 -2.17 -24.29 -20.62
CA GLU A 348 -2.22 -25.65 -21.20
C GLU A 348 -1.02 -26.50 -20.76
N GLU A 349 0.17 -25.91 -20.68
CA GLU A 349 1.37 -26.59 -20.19
C GLU A 349 1.20 -26.99 -18.71
N VAL A 350 0.72 -26.05 -17.89
CA VAL A 350 0.44 -26.33 -16.47
C VAL A 350 -0.63 -27.40 -16.32
N LYS A 351 -1.75 -27.30 -17.06
CA LYS A 351 -2.79 -28.34 -17.07
C LYS A 351 -2.20 -29.70 -17.43
N ARG A 352 -1.39 -29.80 -18.48
CA ARG A 352 -0.81 -31.09 -18.90
C ARG A 352 0.12 -31.68 -17.85
N SER A 353 0.96 -30.86 -17.23
CA SER A 353 2.01 -31.31 -16.31
C SER A 353 1.54 -31.53 -14.88
N PHE A 354 0.53 -30.79 -14.42
CA PHE A 354 0.02 -30.84 -13.05
C PHE A 354 -1.30 -31.60 -12.93
N ASN A 355 -1.91 -32.02 -14.05
CA ASN A 355 -3.11 -32.84 -13.99
C ASN A 355 -2.82 -34.17 -13.30
N SER A 356 -3.72 -34.54 -12.40
CA SER A 356 -3.71 -35.81 -11.70
C SER A 356 -5.15 -36.21 -11.36
N ASP A 357 -5.38 -37.51 -11.28
CA ASP A 357 -6.61 -38.09 -10.74
C ASP A 357 -6.49 -38.46 -9.26
N ASP A 358 -5.38 -38.16 -8.60
CA ASP A 358 -5.21 -38.37 -7.16
C ASP A 358 -6.20 -37.53 -6.33
N GLU A 359 -6.55 -38.02 -5.15
CA GLU A 359 -7.48 -37.31 -4.26
C GLU A 359 -6.89 -35.98 -3.79
N VAL A 360 -5.65 -35.99 -3.32
CA VAL A 360 -4.98 -34.80 -2.78
C VAL A 360 -3.63 -34.63 -3.45
N ILE A 361 -3.45 -33.52 -4.16
CA ILE A 361 -2.14 -33.08 -4.61
C ILE A 361 -1.71 -31.84 -3.82
N ALA A 362 -0.41 -31.69 -3.61
CA ALA A 362 0.18 -30.43 -3.20
C ALA A 362 0.96 -29.84 -4.38
N VAL A 363 0.85 -28.53 -4.56
CA VAL A 363 1.73 -27.77 -5.45
C VAL A 363 2.67 -26.97 -4.56
N GLY A 364 3.97 -27.01 -4.84
CA GLY A 364 4.98 -26.22 -4.11
C GLY A 364 4.79 -24.72 -4.26
N ASP A 365 5.69 -23.93 -3.68
CA ASP A 365 5.61 -22.46 -3.79
C ASP A 365 5.60 -22.02 -5.26
N VAL A 366 4.60 -21.18 -5.62
CA VAL A 366 4.42 -20.62 -6.97
C VAL A 366 4.51 -19.10 -6.99
N PHE A 367 5.00 -18.45 -5.92
CA PHE A 367 5.11 -17.00 -5.85
C PHE A 367 5.86 -16.43 -7.07
N TYR A 368 6.98 -17.03 -7.46
CA TYR A 368 7.78 -16.58 -8.61
C TYR A 368 7.27 -17.07 -9.98
N ALA A 369 6.19 -17.87 -10.03
CA ALA A 369 5.75 -18.49 -11.29
C ALA A 369 5.32 -17.44 -12.32
N ASP A 370 5.96 -17.42 -13.49
CA ASP A 370 5.57 -16.57 -14.62
C ASP A 370 4.62 -17.34 -15.55
N MET A 371 3.34 -17.36 -15.19
CA MET A 371 2.29 -18.07 -15.93
C MET A 371 1.16 -17.10 -16.25
N GLU A 372 0.82 -17.00 -17.53
CA GLU A 372 -0.29 -16.17 -18.05
C GLU A 372 -0.34 -14.78 -17.38
N GLN A 373 0.80 -14.10 -17.28
CA GLN A 373 0.96 -12.89 -16.48
C GLN A 373 -0.09 -11.82 -16.82
N ASP A 374 -0.39 -11.63 -18.11
CA ASP A 374 -1.41 -10.68 -18.56
C ASP A 374 -2.81 -11.05 -18.08
N LEU A 375 -3.14 -12.34 -18.00
CA LEU A 375 -4.42 -12.85 -17.52
C LEU A 375 -4.53 -12.75 -16.00
N VAL A 376 -3.44 -13.05 -15.29
CA VAL A 376 -3.39 -13.03 -13.82
C VAL A 376 -3.44 -11.58 -13.29
N LEU A 377 -2.73 -10.66 -13.95
CA LEU A 377 -2.66 -9.25 -13.56
C LEU A 377 -3.76 -8.37 -14.16
N GLN A 378 -4.67 -8.94 -14.95
CA GLN A 378 -5.82 -8.19 -15.46
C GLN A 378 -6.73 -7.74 -14.30
N PRO A 379 -7.47 -6.64 -14.46
CA PRO A 379 -8.38 -6.18 -13.43
C PRO A 379 -9.44 -7.23 -13.08
N GLY A 380 -9.63 -7.50 -11.79
CA GLY A 380 -10.55 -8.52 -11.29
C GLY A 380 -10.06 -9.97 -11.46
N GLY A 381 -8.83 -10.18 -11.94
CA GLY A 381 -8.18 -11.48 -12.01
C GLY A 381 -8.74 -12.48 -13.04
N PRO A 382 -8.17 -13.69 -13.11
CA PRO A 382 -8.45 -14.69 -14.15
C PRO A 382 -9.68 -15.56 -13.88
N ILE A 383 -10.24 -15.54 -12.67
CA ILE A 383 -11.34 -16.42 -12.26
C ILE A 383 -12.68 -15.68 -12.39
N ASN A 384 -13.66 -16.28 -13.06
CA ASN A 384 -14.97 -15.65 -13.20
C ASN A 384 -15.73 -15.62 -11.87
N HIS A 385 -16.23 -14.45 -11.46
CA HIS A 385 -16.98 -14.27 -10.21
C HIS A 385 -17.99 -13.11 -10.30
N LYS A 386 -19.03 -13.15 -9.46
CA LYS A 386 -20.09 -12.10 -9.42
C LYS A 386 -19.77 -10.91 -8.52
N CYS A 387 -18.78 -11.05 -7.64
CA CYS A 387 -18.38 -9.98 -6.72
C CYS A 387 -17.58 -8.90 -7.43
N LYS A 388 -17.46 -7.73 -6.79
CA LYS A 388 -16.54 -6.68 -7.24
C LYS A 388 -15.08 -7.14 -7.17
N MET A 389 -14.72 -7.84 -6.09
CA MET A 389 -13.40 -8.41 -5.85
C MET A 389 -13.56 -9.81 -5.26
N LEU A 390 -12.69 -10.74 -5.65
CA LEU A 390 -12.72 -12.12 -5.17
C LEU A 390 -12.07 -12.26 -3.80
N ILE A 391 -10.88 -11.68 -3.61
CA ILE A 391 -10.19 -11.59 -2.33
C ILE A 391 -10.42 -10.20 -1.74
N GLU A 392 -11.07 -10.14 -0.59
CA GLU A 392 -11.31 -8.92 0.17
C GLU A 392 -10.63 -9.02 1.54
N PRO A 393 -10.07 -7.93 2.09
CA PRO A 393 -9.65 -7.91 3.48
C PRO A 393 -10.79 -8.32 4.41
N SER A 394 -10.45 -8.87 5.57
CA SER A 394 -11.46 -9.19 6.58
C SER A 394 -12.28 -7.94 6.92
N LYS A 395 -13.56 -8.13 7.25
CA LYS A 395 -14.48 -7.01 7.53
C LYS A 395 -13.95 -6.07 8.63
N LEU A 396 -13.23 -6.61 9.61
CA LEU A 396 -12.60 -5.84 10.67
C LEU A 396 -11.54 -4.88 10.13
N ILE A 397 -10.67 -5.36 9.24
CA ILE A 397 -9.62 -4.56 8.60
C ILE A 397 -10.23 -3.51 7.67
N LEU A 398 -11.19 -3.91 6.83
CA LEU A 398 -11.86 -2.99 5.89
C LEU A 398 -12.55 -1.83 6.61
N LEU A 399 -13.31 -2.12 7.69
CA LEU A 399 -13.98 -1.08 8.48
C LEU A 399 -12.99 -0.21 9.25
N THR A 400 -11.88 -0.78 9.72
CA THR A 400 -10.83 -0.03 10.41
C THR A 400 -10.13 0.93 9.46
N ALA A 401 -9.80 0.50 8.24
CA ALA A 401 -9.26 1.36 7.18
C ALA A 401 -10.22 2.51 6.85
N GLN A 402 -11.51 2.22 6.69
CA GLN A 402 -12.54 3.24 6.44
C GLN A 402 -12.60 4.27 7.58
N ARG A 403 -12.53 3.83 8.84
CA ARG A 403 -12.53 4.73 10.00
C ARG A 403 -11.26 5.58 10.06
N PHE A 404 -10.12 5.00 9.75
CA PHE A 404 -8.85 5.74 9.67
C PHE A 404 -8.95 6.83 8.60
N ILE A 405 -9.40 6.48 7.39
CA ILE A 405 -9.61 7.41 6.29
C ILE A 405 -10.60 8.52 6.69
N GLN A 406 -11.74 8.15 7.29
CA GLN A 406 -12.74 9.11 7.77
C GLN A 406 -12.17 10.07 8.82
N THR A 407 -11.26 9.60 9.68
CA THR A 407 -10.72 10.38 10.80
C THR A 407 -9.60 11.32 10.36
N PHE A 408 -8.67 10.85 9.53
CA PHE A 408 -7.42 11.56 9.25
C PHE A 408 -7.23 12.04 7.80
N LEU A 409 -7.87 11.41 6.83
CA LEU A 409 -7.51 11.57 5.41
C LEU A 409 -8.60 12.23 4.57
N GLY A 410 -9.86 11.86 4.78
CA GLY A 410 -10.96 12.22 3.88
C GLY A 410 -10.93 11.42 2.57
N LYS A 411 -11.79 11.81 1.62
CA LYS A 411 -12.00 11.05 0.37
C LYS A 411 -10.90 11.24 -0.68
N ASP A 412 -10.23 12.39 -0.66
CA ASP A 412 -9.23 12.79 -1.65
C ASP A 412 -7.88 12.80 -0.94
N PHE A 413 -7.15 11.69 -1.01
CA PHE A 413 -5.81 11.57 -0.45
C PHE A 413 -4.90 10.76 -1.39
N ILE A 414 -3.61 11.06 -1.34
CA ILE A 414 -2.57 10.23 -1.94
C ILE A 414 -2.15 9.19 -0.91
N ALA A 415 -1.96 7.94 -1.31
CA ALA A 415 -1.17 6.99 -0.52
C ALA A 415 0.23 6.89 -1.09
N LEU A 416 1.24 7.00 -0.23
CA LEU A 416 2.63 6.89 -0.57
C LEU A 416 3.21 5.68 0.14
N HIS A 417 3.71 4.72 -0.63
CA HIS A 417 4.56 3.65 -0.12
C HIS A 417 6.03 4.07 -0.22
N PHE A 418 6.60 4.52 0.90
CA PHE A 418 7.98 4.99 0.99
C PHE A 418 8.85 3.90 1.64
N ARG A 419 9.43 3.02 0.82
CA ARG A 419 10.27 1.90 1.27
C ARG A 419 11.72 2.33 1.42
N ARG A 420 12.30 2.13 2.61
CA ARG A 420 13.65 2.62 2.99
C ARG A 420 14.50 1.55 3.66
N HIS A 421 14.01 0.92 4.73
CA HIS A 421 14.81 0.00 5.54
C HIS A 421 15.15 -1.28 4.76
N GLY A 422 16.44 -1.68 4.78
CA GLY A 422 17.00 -2.77 3.97
C GLY A 422 16.96 -2.54 2.45
N PHE A 423 16.28 -1.49 1.98
CA PHE A 423 15.98 -1.27 0.57
C PHE A 423 17.09 -0.57 -0.20
N LEU A 424 17.97 0.16 0.51
CA LEU A 424 19.12 0.84 -0.08
C LEU A 424 20.05 -0.16 -0.80
N LYS A 425 20.50 -1.21 -0.09
CA LYS A 425 21.37 -2.27 -0.64
C LYS A 425 20.71 -2.95 -1.84
N PHE A 426 19.44 -3.32 -1.71
CA PHE A 426 18.66 -3.92 -2.79
C PHE A 426 18.56 -3.04 -4.03
N CYS A 427 18.33 -1.73 -3.85
CA CYS A 427 18.21 -0.81 -4.97
C CYS A 427 19.56 -0.48 -5.62
N ASN A 428 20.65 -0.37 -4.85
CA ASN A 428 21.97 -0.09 -5.40
C ASN A 428 22.53 -1.25 -6.24
N ALA A 429 22.10 -2.49 -5.96
CA ALA A 429 22.39 -3.63 -6.82
C ALA A 429 21.72 -3.56 -8.22
N LYS A 430 20.87 -2.56 -8.48
CA LYS A 430 20.21 -2.32 -9.78
C LYS A 430 20.83 -1.15 -10.51
N SER A 431 20.74 -1.16 -11.84
CA SER A 431 21.25 -0.09 -12.70
C SER A 431 20.13 0.44 -13.61
N PRO A 432 19.65 1.69 -13.42
CA PRO A 432 19.99 2.62 -12.33
C PRO A 432 19.40 2.18 -10.97
N SER A 433 19.91 2.75 -9.87
CA SER A 433 19.37 2.49 -8.53
C SER A 433 17.90 2.91 -8.43
N CYS A 434 17.11 2.20 -7.64
CA CYS A 434 15.72 2.58 -7.34
C CYS A 434 15.56 3.39 -6.03
N PHE A 435 16.65 3.80 -5.39
CA PHE A 435 16.61 4.48 -4.09
C PHE A 435 16.85 5.98 -4.23
N TYR A 436 15.80 6.77 -4.03
CA TYR A 436 15.87 8.23 -4.19
C TYR A 436 16.30 8.94 -2.91
N PRO A 437 17.21 9.93 -2.97
CA PRO A 437 17.45 10.86 -1.88
C PRO A 437 16.16 11.60 -1.47
N ILE A 438 15.99 11.88 -0.18
CA ILE A 438 14.77 12.50 0.35
C ILE A 438 14.42 13.83 -0.35
N PRO A 439 15.37 14.75 -0.66
CA PRO A 439 15.05 15.98 -1.37
C PRO A 439 14.45 15.74 -2.76
N GLN A 440 15.01 14.78 -3.53
CA GLN A 440 14.48 14.43 -4.84
C GLN A 440 13.11 13.75 -4.71
N ALA A 441 12.96 12.81 -3.78
CA ALA A 441 11.68 12.16 -3.52
C ALA A 441 10.58 13.19 -3.18
N ALA A 442 10.91 14.18 -2.35
CA ALA A 442 9.98 15.25 -1.98
C ALA A 442 9.52 16.08 -3.19
N GLU A 443 10.43 16.44 -4.09
CA GLU A 443 10.11 17.14 -5.34
C GLU A 443 9.21 16.29 -6.26
N CYS A 444 9.51 15.00 -6.41
CA CYS A 444 8.67 14.08 -7.18
C CYS A 444 7.26 13.97 -6.59
N ILE A 445 7.15 13.81 -5.27
CA ILE A 445 5.87 13.72 -4.56
C ILE A 445 5.07 15.03 -4.72
N ALA A 446 5.72 16.18 -4.60
CA ALA A 446 5.08 17.50 -4.76
C ALA A 446 4.43 17.65 -6.15
N ARG A 447 5.10 17.18 -7.22
CA ARG A 447 4.50 17.16 -8.57
C ARG A 447 3.22 16.33 -8.64
N VAL A 448 3.14 15.20 -7.94
CA VAL A 448 1.91 14.38 -7.89
C VAL A 448 0.81 15.08 -7.10
N VAL A 449 1.17 15.73 -6.00
CA VAL A 449 0.23 16.53 -5.19
C VAL A 449 -0.38 17.65 -6.02
N GLU A 450 0.43 18.37 -6.80
CA GLU A 450 -0.04 19.42 -7.71
C GLU A 450 -1.00 18.89 -8.78
N ARG A 451 -0.67 17.77 -9.43
CA ARG A 451 -1.52 17.15 -10.47
C ARG A 451 -2.84 16.61 -9.92
N SER A 452 -2.82 16.05 -8.71
CA SER A 452 -3.99 15.43 -8.07
C SER A 452 -4.83 16.40 -7.26
N ASN A 453 -4.26 17.54 -6.86
CA ASN A 453 -4.86 18.49 -5.93
C ASN A 453 -5.33 17.81 -4.62
N ALA A 454 -4.56 16.81 -4.16
CA ALA A 454 -4.84 16.07 -2.93
C ALA A 454 -4.33 16.85 -1.71
N PRO A 455 -5.16 17.11 -0.68
CA PRO A 455 -4.77 17.90 0.48
C PRO A 455 -3.86 17.18 1.48
N VAL A 456 -3.75 15.85 1.42
CA VAL A 456 -3.06 15.03 2.42
C VAL A 456 -2.48 13.76 1.80
N ILE A 457 -1.37 13.29 2.36
CA ILE A 457 -0.71 12.05 1.98
C ILE A 457 -0.75 11.08 3.15
N TYR A 458 -1.28 9.89 2.91
CA TYR A 458 -1.08 8.74 3.78
C TYR A 458 0.31 8.15 3.52
N LEU A 459 1.15 8.06 4.56
CA LEU A 459 2.51 7.55 4.46
C LEU A 459 2.59 6.13 5.04
N SER A 460 2.67 5.15 4.14
CA SER A 460 3.00 3.75 4.46
C SER A 460 4.50 3.56 4.29
N THR A 461 5.23 3.31 5.37
CA THR A 461 6.69 3.36 5.37
C THR A 461 7.30 2.53 6.49
N ASP A 462 8.51 2.06 6.24
CA ASP A 462 9.44 1.48 7.20
C ASP A 462 10.63 2.43 7.50
N ALA A 463 10.56 3.67 7.03
CA ALA A 463 11.60 4.68 7.21
C ALA A 463 11.74 5.13 8.67
N ALA A 464 12.95 5.51 9.05
CA ALA A 464 13.21 6.07 10.36
C ALA A 464 12.50 7.43 10.55
N GLU A 465 12.25 7.82 11.80
CA GLU A 465 11.58 9.09 12.10
C GLU A 465 12.33 10.29 11.51
N SER A 466 13.67 10.28 11.56
CA SER A 466 14.53 11.30 10.95
C SER A 466 14.30 11.48 9.44
N GLU A 467 14.10 10.38 8.72
CA GLU A 467 13.81 10.41 7.28
C GLU A 467 12.39 10.93 7.02
N THR A 468 11.40 10.44 7.75
CA THR A 468 10.01 10.88 7.58
C THR A 468 9.81 12.34 7.99
N GLY A 469 10.55 12.82 9.00
CA GLY A 469 10.53 14.20 9.45
C GLY A 469 11.16 15.15 8.44
N LEU A 470 12.26 14.74 7.79
CA LEU A 470 12.84 15.50 6.69
C LEU A 470 11.91 15.49 5.47
N LEU A 471 11.32 14.36 5.11
CA LEU A 471 10.36 14.30 4.01
C LEU A 471 9.16 15.24 4.28
N GLN A 472 8.63 15.23 5.50
CA GLN A 472 7.53 16.11 5.90
C GLN A 472 7.85 17.60 5.74
N SER A 473 9.10 18.03 5.96
CA SER A 473 9.47 19.44 5.82
C SER A 473 9.72 19.87 4.38
N LEU A 474 9.96 18.91 3.46
CA LEU A 474 10.34 19.17 2.07
C LEU A 474 9.18 18.99 1.07
N VAL A 475 8.13 18.23 1.41
CA VAL A 475 6.95 18.12 0.52
C VAL A 475 6.10 19.39 0.67
N VAL A 476 6.38 20.37 -0.20
CA VAL A 476 5.76 21.70 -0.19
C VAL A 476 5.14 22.01 -1.56
N VAL A 477 3.88 22.44 -1.55
CA VAL A 477 3.15 22.89 -2.75
C VAL A 477 2.54 24.27 -2.45
N ASP A 478 2.70 25.23 -3.37
CA ASP A 478 2.25 26.62 -3.20
C ASP A 478 2.73 27.28 -1.88
N GLY A 479 3.95 26.96 -1.47
CA GLY A 479 4.55 27.46 -0.22
C GLY A 479 3.95 26.87 1.06
N LYS A 480 3.11 25.83 0.96
CA LYS A 480 2.50 25.12 2.10
C LYS A 480 3.02 23.69 2.18
N ILE A 481 3.36 23.27 3.39
CA ILE A 481 3.70 21.89 3.67
C ILE A 481 2.46 21.02 3.50
N VAL A 482 2.59 19.92 2.75
CA VAL A 482 1.55 18.91 2.59
C VAL A 482 1.64 17.94 3.78
N PRO A 483 0.56 17.74 4.57
CA PRO A 483 0.60 16.84 5.71
C PRO A 483 0.86 15.38 5.28
N LEU A 484 1.85 14.74 5.92
CA LEU A 484 2.12 13.30 5.82
C LEU A 484 1.55 12.63 7.07
N VAL A 485 0.50 11.83 6.87
CA VAL A 485 -0.20 11.13 7.94
C VAL A 485 0.29 9.69 7.97
N LYS A 486 0.96 9.31 9.07
CA LYS A 486 1.24 7.91 9.42
C LYS A 486 0.17 7.39 10.36
N ARG A 487 0.01 6.06 10.46
CA ARG A 487 -0.77 5.48 11.55
C ARG A 487 -0.14 5.93 12.88
N PRO A 488 -0.89 6.57 13.79
CA PRO A 488 -0.34 7.00 15.05
C PRO A 488 0.06 5.77 15.88
N GLN A 489 1.04 5.96 16.76
CA GLN A 489 1.29 4.95 17.79
C GLN A 489 0.01 4.73 18.59
N ARG A 490 -0.19 3.48 19.03
CA ARG A 490 -1.42 3.10 19.69
C ARG A 490 -1.66 3.94 20.94
N ASN A 491 -2.88 4.45 21.06
CA ASN A 491 -3.35 5.14 22.25
C ASN A 491 -4.80 4.73 22.51
N SER A 492 -5.12 4.35 23.75
CA SER A 492 -6.49 3.97 24.17
C SER A 492 -7.56 5.06 23.92
N ALA A 493 -7.14 6.31 23.74
CA ALA A 493 -8.00 7.41 23.35
C ALA A 493 -8.47 7.32 21.89
N GLU A 494 -7.66 6.72 21.02
CA GLU A 494 -8.00 6.52 19.61
C GLU A 494 -9.24 5.61 19.48
N LYS A 495 -10.06 5.89 18.47
CA LYS A 495 -11.31 5.15 18.20
C LYS A 495 -11.36 4.53 16.82
N TRP A 496 -10.42 4.89 15.95
CA TRP A 496 -10.37 4.39 14.59
C TRP A 496 -10.02 2.90 14.55
N ASP A 497 -9.13 2.44 15.43
CA ASP A 497 -8.65 1.05 15.59
C ASP A 497 -9.44 0.20 16.59
N ALA A 498 -10.44 0.78 17.26
CA ALA A 498 -11.17 0.12 18.36
C ALA A 498 -11.85 -1.21 17.96
N LEU A 499 -12.07 -1.47 16.66
CA LEU A 499 -12.57 -2.76 16.20
C LEU A 499 -11.53 -3.87 16.33
N LEU A 500 -10.27 -3.59 15.97
CA LEU A 500 -9.19 -4.56 16.09
C LEU A 500 -8.95 -4.90 17.56
N TYR A 501 -8.92 -3.87 18.42
CA TYR A 501 -8.76 -4.01 19.87
C TYR A 501 -9.82 -4.93 20.50
N ARG A 502 -11.10 -4.70 20.19
CA ARG A 502 -12.20 -5.51 20.75
C ARG A 502 -12.15 -6.98 20.34
N HIS A 503 -11.41 -7.30 19.27
CA HIS A 503 -11.23 -8.66 18.78
C HIS A 503 -9.83 -9.22 19.11
N GLY A 504 -8.97 -8.46 19.81
CA GLY A 504 -7.65 -8.92 20.26
C GLY A 504 -6.68 -9.20 19.11
N ILE A 505 -6.77 -8.44 18.02
CA ILE A 505 -5.93 -8.58 16.82
C ILE A 505 -5.19 -7.30 16.44
N GLU A 506 -5.12 -6.33 17.36
CA GLU A 506 -4.55 -5.02 17.11
C GLU A 506 -3.03 -4.97 17.02
N ASP A 507 -2.32 -5.89 17.69
CA ASP A 507 -0.85 -5.97 17.69
C ASP A 507 -0.35 -7.09 16.75
N ASP A 508 -1.21 -7.57 15.86
CA ASP A 508 -0.89 -8.61 14.89
C ASP A 508 -0.27 -7.98 13.63
N SER A 509 1.00 -8.29 13.35
CA SER A 509 1.76 -7.72 12.23
C SER A 509 1.13 -8.02 10.86
N GLN A 510 0.40 -9.13 10.73
CA GLN A 510 -0.32 -9.49 9.51
C GLN A 510 -1.52 -8.57 9.29
N VAL A 511 -2.24 -8.27 10.37
CA VAL A 511 -3.38 -7.35 10.37
C VAL A 511 -2.93 -5.94 10.06
N ASP A 512 -1.84 -5.49 10.66
CA ASP A 512 -1.24 -4.18 10.41
C ASP A 512 -0.81 -4.00 8.94
N ALA A 513 -0.09 -4.98 8.39
CA ALA A 513 0.33 -4.94 7.00
C ALA A 513 -0.87 -4.90 6.05
N MET A 514 -1.90 -5.73 6.31
CA MET A 514 -3.10 -5.74 5.48
C MET A 514 -3.95 -4.47 5.64
N LEU A 515 -3.94 -3.85 6.83
CA LEU A 515 -4.57 -2.55 7.07
C LEU A 515 -3.89 -1.44 6.27
N ASP A 516 -2.55 -1.36 6.31
CA ASP A 516 -1.77 -0.43 5.49
C ASP A 516 -2.10 -0.61 4.00
N LYS A 517 -2.15 -1.87 3.55
CA LYS A 517 -2.49 -2.18 2.16
C LYS A 517 -3.90 -1.74 1.79
N THR A 518 -4.85 -1.97 2.69
CA THR A 518 -6.25 -1.57 2.48
C THR A 518 -6.37 -0.05 2.37
N ILE A 519 -5.69 0.71 3.23
CA ILE A 519 -5.70 2.19 3.16
C ILE A 519 -5.07 2.66 1.84
N CYS A 520 -3.92 2.08 1.44
CA CYS A 520 -3.27 2.40 0.17
C CYS A 520 -4.14 2.06 -1.05
N ALA A 521 -4.82 0.91 -1.04
CA ALA A 521 -5.70 0.51 -2.14
C ALA A 521 -6.95 1.41 -2.24
N MET A 522 -7.39 2.05 -1.16
CA MET A 522 -8.53 2.97 -1.13
C MET A 522 -8.20 4.41 -1.54
N SER A 523 -6.93 4.76 -1.74
CA SER A 523 -6.52 6.13 -2.04
C SER A 523 -7.02 6.63 -3.40
N SER A 524 -7.07 7.96 -3.56
CA SER A 524 -7.42 8.56 -4.85
C SER A 524 -6.27 8.48 -5.87
N VAL A 525 -5.04 8.48 -5.37
CA VAL A 525 -3.79 8.32 -6.13
C VAL A 525 -2.81 7.52 -5.28
N PHE A 526 -2.00 6.66 -5.90
CA PHE A 526 -0.98 5.87 -5.22
C PHE A 526 0.41 6.14 -5.81
N ILE A 527 1.38 6.42 -4.94
CA ILE A 527 2.80 6.54 -5.29
C ILE A 527 3.54 5.36 -4.68
N GLY A 528 4.16 4.53 -5.52
CA GLY A 528 4.79 3.28 -5.13
C GLY A 528 6.31 3.30 -5.17
N ALA A 529 6.96 2.53 -4.30
CA ALA A 529 8.39 2.24 -4.41
C ALA A 529 8.65 1.18 -5.51
N SER A 530 9.47 1.51 -6.51
CA SER A 530 9.81 0.60 -7.62
C SER A 530 10.56 -0.63 -7.10
N GLY A 531 10.16 -1.82 -7.58
CA GLY A 531 10.77 -3.09 -7.19
C GLY A 531 10.33 -3.65 -5.83
N SER A 532 9.36 -3.04 -5.16
CA SER A 532 8.75 -3.60 -3.97
C SER A 532 7.51 -4.43 -4.31
N THR A 533 7.44 -5.67 -3.83
CA THR A 533 6.27 -6.54 -4.00
C THR A 533 5.02 -5.99 -3.31
N PHE A 534 5.19 -5.20 -2.24
CA PHE A 534 4.09 -4.46 -1.62
C PHE A 534 3.49 -3.44 -2.60
N THR A 535 4.32 -2.66 -3.28
CA THR A 535 3.87 -1.70 -4.31
C THR A 535 3.10 -2.39 -5.42
N GLU A 536 3.66 -3.46 -5.98
CA GLU A 536 3.03 -4.20 -7.09
C GLU A 536 1.66 -4.73 -6.70
N ASP A 537 1.55 -5.27 -5.49
CA ASP A 537 0.29 -5.80 -5.00
C ASP A 537 -0.75 -4.70 -4.77
N ILE A 538 -0.37 -3.51 -4.29
CA ILE A 538 -1.30 -2.36 -4.22
C ILE A 538 -1.76 -1.94 -5.61
N LEU A 539 -0.86 -1.81 -6.57
CA LEU A 539 -1.22 -1.43 -7.94
C LEU A 539 -2.21 -2.43 -8.56
N ARG A 540 -2.02 -3.73 -8.31
CA ARG A 540 -2.96 -4.78 -8.70
C ARG A 540 -4.29 -4.64 -7.95
N LEU A 541 -4.29 -4.56 -6.62
CA LEU A 541 -5.51 -4.40 -5.81
C LEU A 541 -6.33 -3.18 -6.23
N ARG A 542 -5.68 -2.08 -6.58
CA ARG A 542 -6.36 -0.86 -7.07
C ARG A 542 -7.11 -1.09 -8.38
N LYS A 543 -6.57 -1.93 -9.27
CA LYS A 543 -7.27 -2.33 -10.51
C LYS A 543 -8.50 -3.15 -10.15
N ASP A 544 -8.33 -4.14 -9.28
CA ASP A 544 -9.41 -5.02 -8.82
C ASP A 544 -10.51 -4.25 -8.09
N TRP A 545 -10.14 -3.21 -7.34
CA TRP A 545 -11.07 -2.41 -6.53
C TRP A 545 -11.68 -1.26 -7.31
N GLY A 546 -11.26 -1.04 -8.57
CA GLY A 546 -11.69 0.09 -9.38
C GLY A 546 -11.32 1.45 -8.77
N THR A 547 -10.19 1.49 -8.06
CA THR A 547 -9.65 2.70 -7.42
C THR A 547 -8.42 3.23 -8.13
N SER A 548 -7.87 2.50 -9.11
CA SER A 548 -6.74 2.97 -9.92
C SER A 548 -6.98 4.34 -10.54
N SER A 549 -5.92 5.11 -10.59
CA SER A 549 -5.89 6.47 -11.13
C SER A 549 -4.86 6.57 -12.25
N MET A 550 -5.10 7.47 -13.21
CA MET A 550 -4.10 7.79 -14.24
C MET A 550 -2.84 8.43 -13.67
N CYS A 551 -2.89 8.90 -12.41
CA CYS A 551 -1.76 9.44 -11.69
C CYS A 551 -1.10 8.44 -10.73
N ASP A 552 -1.55 7.18 -10.72
CA ASP A 552 -0.81 6.14 -10.00
C ASP A 552 0.55 5.97 -10.68
N GLU A 553 1.63 6.06 -9.92
CA GLU A 553 2.98 5.99 -10.47
C GLU A 553 3.99 5.44 -9.45
N TYR A 554 5.13 4.99 -9.96
CA TYR A 554 6.29 4.78 -9.12
C TYR A 554 6.90 6.12 -8.72
N LEU A 555 7.48 6.19 -7.52
CA LEU A 555 8.18 7.37 -7.04
C LEU A 555 9.19 7.86 -8.09
N CYS A 556 9.09 9.15 -8.44
CA CYS A 556 9.87 9.83 -9.46
C CYS A 556 9.70 9.33 -10.92
N GLY A 557 8.68 8.51 -11.22
CA GLY A 557 8.26 8.24 -12.60
C GLY A 557 9.33 7.68 -13.54
N GLY A 558 10.38 7.05 -13.00
CA GLY A 558 11.51 6.51 -13.77
C GLY A 558 12.70 7.45 -13.96
N GLU A 559 12.70 8.63 -13.32
CA GLU A 559 13.91 9.46 -13.21
C GLU A 559 15.03 8.72 -12.47
N GLU A 560 16.29 9.02 -12.79
CA GLU A 560 17.42 8.43 -12.07
C GLU A 560 17.63 9.15 -10.72
N PRO A 561 18.03 8.43 -9.65
CA PRO A 561 18.46 9.09 -8.42
C PRO A 561 19.59 10.07 -8.69
N ASN A 562 19.46 11.31 -8.22
CA ASN A 562 20.45 12.37 -8.44
C ASN A 562 21.72 12.20 -7.57
N PHE A 563 21.71 11.21 -6.69
CA PHE A 563 22.85 10.79 -5.89
C PHE A 563 22.72 9.29 -5.59
N ILE A 564 23.76 8.53 -5.92
CA ILE A 564 23.89 7.10 -5.63
C ILE A 564 25.21 6.94 -4.88
N ALA A 565 25.18 6.29 -3.72
CA ALA A 565 26.38 5.98 -2.96
C ALA A 565 27.19 4.89 -3.70
N GLU A 566 28.50 4.89 -3.53
CA GLU A 566 29.35 3.78 -4.01
C GLU A 566 28.92 2.46 -3.33
N ASP A 567 29.06 1.35 -4.04
CA ASP A 567 28.80 0.02 -3.48
C ASP A 567 29.82 -0.30 -2.38
N GLU A 568 29.38 -0.99 -1.33
CA GLU A 568 30.23 -1.47 -0.23
C GLU A 568 31.25 -2.53 -0.67
#